data_AF-A0A7V0P507-F1
#
_entry.id   AF-A0A7V0P507-F1
#
_cell.length_a   1.000
_cell.length_b   1.000
_cell.length_c   1.000
_cell.angle_alpha   90.00
_cell.angle_beta   90.00
_cell.angle_gamma   90.00
#
_symmetry.space_group_name_H-M   'P 1'
#
loop_
_entity.id
_entity.type
_entity.pdbx_description
1 polymer ?
#
loop_
_entity_poly.entity_id
_entity_poly.type
_entity_poly.pdbx_seq_one_letter_code
_entity_poly.pdbx_strand_id
1 'polypeptide(L)'
;MDRLKQQLKEMIVQDLNLPDVKPEDIDDKASLFEEGLGLDSLDAVELVVLLQKRFGVQIADMDEGKDAFASIEALARFVKAQQGNTSENTGTSVSAT
;
A
#
# COMPACT_ATOMS: atom_id res chain seq x y z
N MET A 1 -8.56 5.86 9.79
CA MET A 1 -7.85 4.71 9.18
C MET A 1 -8.72 4.07 8.12
N ASP A 2 -10.02 4.02 8.35
CA ASP A 2 -11.02 3.33 7.52
C ASP A 2 -11.15 3.90 6.12
N ARG A 3 -11.07 5.22 5.96
CA ARG A 3 -11.04 5.85 4.64
C ARG A 3 -9.83 5.40 3.79
N LEU A 4 -8.65 5.28 4.40
CA LEU A 4 -7.44 4.84 3.70
C LEU A 4 -7.57 3.37 3.29
N LYS A 5 -8.06 2.51 4.18
CA LYS A 5 -8.35 1.10 3.86
C LYS A 5 -9.32 1.00 2.68
N GLN A 6 -10.40 1.78 2.69
CA GLN A 6 -11.37 1.80 1.60
C GLN A 6 -10.73 2.21 0.27
N GLN A 7 -9.92 3.27 0.26
CA GLN A 7 -9.20 3.71 -0.95
C GLN A 7 -8.23 2.65 -1.48
N LEU A 8 -7.53 1.94 -0.59
CA LEU A 8 -6.64 0.85 -0.97
C LEU A 8 -7.41 -0.31 -1.60
N LYS A 9 -8.54 -0.69 -1.01
CA LYS A 9 -9.41 -1.75 -1.54
C LYS A 9 -9.99 -1.38 -2.91
N GLU A 10 -10.47 -0.15 -3.08
CA GLU A 10 -10.96 0.34 -4.37
C GLU A 10 -9.87 0.33 -5.44
N MET A 11 -8.67 0.81 -5.11
CA MET A 11 -7.51 0.76 -5.99
C MET A 11 -7.18 -0.68 -6.38
N ILE A 12 -7.09 -1.60 -5.41
CA ILE A 12 -6.75 -3.01 -5.67
C ILE A 12 -7.77 -3.63 -6.63
N VAL A 13 -9.07 -3.47 -6.37
CA VAL A 13 -10.11 -4.04 -7.22
C VAL A 13 -10.09 -3.44 -8.64
N GLN A 14 -9.92 -2.12 -8.74
CA GLN A 14 -9.98 -1.41 -10.02
C GLN A 14 -8.72 -1.58 -10.86
N ASP A 15 -7.55 -1.40 -10.26
CA ASP A 15 -6.27 -1.40 -10.97
C ASP A 15 -5.73 -2.83 -11.20
N LEU A 16 -5.98 -3.78 -10.29
CA LEU A 16 -5.62 -5.20 -10.49
C LEU A 16 -6.73 -6.00 -11.20
N ASN A 17 -7.77 -5.31 -11.70
CA ASN A 17 -8.84 -5.89 -12.51
C ASN A 17 -9.46 -7.16 -11.88
N LEU A 18 -10.00 -7.02 -10.67
CA LEU A 18 -10.69 -8.09 -9.93
C LEU A 18 -12.22 -7.94 -10.06
N PRO A 19 -12.85 -8.32 -11.19
CA PRO A 19 -14.25 -8.01 -11.49
C PRO A 19 -15.26 -8.66 -10.52
N ASP A 20 -14.89 -9.78 -9.91
CA ASP A 20 -15.75 -10.56 -9.01
C ASP A 20 -15.56 -10.19 -7.52
N VAL A 21 -14.66 -9.26 -7.22
CA VAL A 21 -14.35 -8.83 -5.86
C VAL A 21 -14.85 -7.42 -5.65
N LYS A 22 -15.68 -7.19 -4.62
CA LYS A 22 -16.05 -5.83 -4.24
C LYS A 22 -15.14 -5.33 -3.12
N PRO A 23 -14.79 -4.02 -3.11
CA PRO A 23 -14.00 -3.45 -2.02
C PRO A 23 -14.61 -3.69 -0.63
N GLU A 24 -15.94 -3.68 -0.53
CA GLU A 24 -16.65 -3.92 0.73
C GLU A 24 -16.53 -5.36 1.26
N ASP A 25 -16.29 -6.33 0.37
CA ASP A 25 -16.20 -7.76 0.71
C ASP A 25 -14.78 -8.17 1.13
N ILE A 26 -13.78 -7.30 0.93
CA ILE A 26 -12.39 -7.58 1.31
C ILE A 26 -12.24 -7.43 2.82
N ASP A 27 -11.86 -8.52 3.51
CA ASP A 27 -11.52 -8.45 4.93
C ASP A 27 -10.21 -7.66 5.13
N ASP A 28 -10.23 -6.72 6.08
CA ASP A 28 -9.06 -5.89 6.42
C ASP A 28 -7.85 -6.72 6.88
N LYS A 29 -8.08 -7.92 7.43
CA LYS A 29 -7.06 -8.78 8.04
C LYS A 29 -6.75 -10.03 7.23
N ALA A 30 -7.48 -10.27 6.13
CA ALA A 30 -7.17 -11.38 5.23
C ALA A 30 -5.87 -11.13 4.47
N SER A 31 -5.23 -12.24 4.07
CA SER A 31 -4.06 -12.21 3.19
C SER A 31 -4.40 -11.52 1.87
N LEU A 32 -3.50 -10.70 1.33
CA LEU A 32 -3.67 -10.16 -0.02
C LEU A 32 -3.34 -11.20 -1.08
N PHE A 33 -2.42 -12.13 -0.78
CA PHE A 33 -1.99 -13.17 -1.70
C PHE A 33 -2.62 -14.52 -1.37
N GLU A 34 -2.52 -15.46 -2.32
CA GLU A 34 -2.87 -16.87 -2.16
C GLU A 34 -4.29 -17.08 -1.59
N GLU A 35 -4.42 -17.48 -0.32
CA GLU A 35 -5.69 -17.90 0.28
C GLU A 35 -6.67 -16.76 0.61
N GLY A 36 -6.25 -15.49 0.48
CA GLY A 36 -7.13 -14.35 0.71
C GLY A 36 -7.67 -13.75 -0.58
N LEU A 37 -7.09 -12.63 -1.03
CA LEU A 37 -7.53 -11.97 -2.27
C LEU A 37 -7.08 -12.70 -3.55
N GLY A 38 -6.18 -13.68 -3.43
CA GLY A 38 -5.70 -14.48 -4.55
C GLY A 38 -4.76 -13.75 -5.50
N LEU A 39 -4.15 -12.64 -5.07
CA LEU A 39 -3.15 -11.94 -5.89
C LEU A 39 -1.96 -12.85 -6.18
N ASP A 40 -1.38 -12.69 -7.36
CA ASP A 40 -0.19 -13.40 -7.79
C ASP A 40 1.11 -12.57 -7.60
N SER A 41 2.23 -13.11 -8.08
CA SER A 41 3.54 -12.44 -7.97
C SER A 41 3.69 -11.24 -8.91
N LEU A 42 2.92 -11.17 -10.01
CA LEU A 42 2.89 -10.04 -10.92
C LEU A 42 2.06 -8.90 -10.33
N ASP A 43 0.90 -9.24 -9.74
CA ASP A 43 0.04 -8.32 -9.02
C ASP A 43 0.78 -7.61 -7.88
N ALA A 44 1.65 -8.32 -7.16
CA ALA A 44 2.50 -7.74 -6.14
C ALA A 44 3.35 -6.57 -6.68
N VAL A 45 3.94 -6.75 -7.87
CA VAL A 45 4.78 -5.74 -8.52
C VAL A 45 3.95 -4.54 -8.93
N GLU A 46 2.76 -4.78 -9.51
CA GLU A 46 1.85 -3.71 -9.89
C GLU A 46 1.35 -2.93 -8.67
N LEU A 47 1.05 -3.61 -7.56
CA LEU A 47 0.64 -2.99 -6.30
C LEU A 47 1.72 -2.06 -5.74
N VAL A 48 3.00 -2.44 -5.80
CA VAL A 48 4.13 -1.54 -5.43
C VAL A 48 4.10 -0.26 -6.27
N VAL A 49 3.95 -0.41 -7.59
CA VAL A 49 3.94 0.73 -8.53
C VAL A 49 2.73 1.63 -8.28
N LEU A 50 1.56 1.06 -8.00
CA LEU A 50 0.34 1.80 -7.68
C LEU A 50 0.47 2.58 -6.38
N LEU A 51 1.06 1.98 -5.34
CA LEU A 51 1.32 2.66 -4.06
C LEU A 51 2.24 3.86 -4.24
N GLN A 52 3.30 3.72 -5.03
CA GLN A 52 4.19 4.82 -5.35
C GLN A 52 3.46 5.93 -6.11
N LYS A 53 2.66 5.58 -7.13
CA LYS A 53 1.97 6.56 -7.98
C LYS A 53 0.81 7.27 -7.30
N ARG A 54 0.01 6.56 -6.48
CA ARG A 54 -1.20 7.11 -5.84
C ARG A 54 -0.94 7.70 -4.45
N PHE A 55 -0.02 7.11 -3.70
CA PHE A 55 0.23 7.48 -2.30
C PHE A 55 1.63 8.05 -2.04
N GLY A 56 2.54 8.02 -3.03
CA GLY A 56 3.92 8.47 -2.86
C GLY A 56 4.76 7.53 -2.01
N VAL A 57 4.30 6.29 -1.80
CA VAL A 57 4.92 5.33 -0.87
C VAL A 57 5.81 4.37 -1.65
N GLN A 58 7.04 4.19 -1.17
CA GLN A 58 7.99 3.25 -1.75
C GLN A 58 8.32 2.16 -0.72
N ILE A 59 8.40 0.93 -1.20
CA ILE A 59 8.85 -0.23 -0.41
C ILE A 59 10.33 -0.42 -0.73
N ALA A 60 11.17 -0.30 0.29
CA ALA A 60 12.63 -0.29 0.15
C ALA A 60 13.20 -1.70 -0.02
N ASP A 61 12.60 -2.70 0.63
CA ASP A 61 13.10 -4.07 0.64
C ASP A 61 11.99 -5.13 0.76
N MET A 62 12.39 -6.40 0.64
CA MET A 62 11.48 -7.54 0.64
C MET A 62 10.84 -7.81 2.01
N ASP A 63 11.52 -7.47 3.12
CA ASP A 63 10.98 -7.67 4.46
C ASP A 63 9.88 -6.63 4.73
N GLU A 64 10.14 -5.36 4.38
CA GLU A 64 9.15 -4.29 4.44
C GLU A 64 7.93 -4.59 3.55
N GLY A 65 8.17 -5.12 2.35
CA GLY A 65 7.11 -5.56 1.44
C GLY A 65 6.27 -6.70 2.00
N LYS A 66 6.89 -7.70 2.63
CA LYS A 66 6.18 -8.82 3.26
C LYS A 66 5.23 -8.37 4.35
N ASP A 67 5.69 -7.48 5.23
CA ASP A 67 4.86 -6.96 6.30
C ASP A 67 3.77 -6.04 5.76
N ALA A 68 4.10 -5.15 4.83
CA ALA A 68 3.15 -4.20 4.24
C ALA A 68 2.03 -4.91 3.47
N PHE A 69 2.33 -5.99 2.75
CA PHE A 69 1.36 -6.71 1.93
C PHE A 69 0.67 -7.87 2.62
N ALA A 70 0.91 -8.07 3.92
CA ALA A 70 0.26 -9.14 4.67
C ALA A 70 -1.28 -9.02 4.68
N SER A 71 -1.82 -7.79 4.69
CA SER A 71 -3.26 -7.51 4.69
C SER A 71 -3.55 -6.05 4.35
N ILE A 72 -4.82 -5.69 4.10
CA ILE A 72 -5.21 -4.29 3.91
C ILE A 72 -4.91 -3.44 5.15
N GLU A 73 -5.08 -4.00 6.35
CA GLU A 73 -4.77 -3.32 7.61
C GLU A 73 -3.27 -2.99 7.69
N ALA A 74 -2.42 -3.97 7.38
CA ALA A 74 -0.97 -3.79 7.37
C ALA A 74 -0.55 -2.75 6.31
N LEU A 75 -1.13 -2.83 5.11
CA LEU A 75 -0.83 -1.90 4.03
C LEU A 75 -1.25 -0.47 4.37
N ALA A 76 -2.43 -0.29 4.96
CA ALA A 76 -2.88 1.02 5.41
C ALA A 76 -1.98 1.58 6.52
N ARG A 77 -1.52 0.74 7.44
CA ARG A 77 -0.56 1.15 8.49
C ARG A 77 0.76 1.58 7.87
N PHE A 78 1.25 0.82 6.90
CA PHE A 78 2.48 1.12 6.18
C PHE A 78 2.40 2.47 5.45
N VAL A 79 1.36 2.67 4.64
CA VAL A 79 1.13 3.91 3.90
C VAL A 79 1.03 5.12 4.84
N LYS A 80 0.30 4.98 5.95
CA LYS A 80 0.17 6.05 6.93
C LYS A 80 1.50 6.38 7.63
N ALA A 81 2.31 5.37 7.93
CA ALA A 81 3.63 5.58 8.55
C ALA A 81 4.55 6.36 7.61
N GLN A 82 4.58 6.03 6.32
CA GLN A 82 5.37 6.74 5.31
C GLN A 82 4.87 8.17 5.06
N GLN A 83 3.56 8.38 4.97
CA GLN A 83 2.98 9.72 4.83
C GLN A 83 3.22 10.60 6.06
N GLY A 84 3.29 10.01 7.27
CA GLY A 84 3.68 10.71 8.48
C GLY A 84 5.15 11.13 8.49
N ASN A 85 6.04 10.35 7.88
CA ASN A 85 7.47 10.66 7.74
C ASN A 85 7.78 11.66 6.60
N THR A 86 6.84 11.90 5.69
CA THR A 86 7.04 12.80 4.54
C THR A 86 7.06 14.28 4.96
N SER A 87 6.82 14.61 6.24
CA SER A 87 6.83 16.00 6.73
C SER A 87 8.14 16.45 7.42
N GLU A 88 9.20 15.63 7.46
CA GLU A 88 10.45 15.98 8.21
C GLU A 88 11.77 15.87 7.43
N ASN A 89 11.79 15.88 6.09
CA ASN A 89 13.05 15.99 5.34
C ASN A 89 12.97 16.95 4.14
N THR A 90 12.59 18.20 4.40
CA THR A 90 12.93 19.34 3.54
C THR A 90 13.36 20.51 4.42
N GLY A 91 14.52 20.41 5.06
CA GLY A 91 15.05 21.48 5.89
C GLY A 91 16.49 21.23 6.33
N THR A 92 17.38 22.09 5.84
CA THR A 92 18.71 22.42 6.39
C THR A 92 19.90 21.74 5.71
N SER A 93 20.38 22.37 4.63
CA SER A 93 21.69 23.03 4.73
C SER A 93 21.71 24.27 3.82
N VAL A 94 21.31 25.41 4.40
CA VAL A 94 21.79 26.73 4.00
C VAL A 94 22.89 27.13 4.99
N SER A 95 24.10 27.34 4.49
CA SER A 95 25.24 28.13 5.02
C SER A 95 26.50 27.53 4.38
N ALA A 96 27.45 28.27 3.81
CA ALA A 96 27.98 29.52 4.33
C ALA A 96 28.50 30.44 3.22
N THR A 97 28.48 31.72 3.58
CA THR A 97 29.23 32.90 3.12
C THR A 97 30.55 32.65 2.38
#